data_AF-A0A940ZUY8-F1
#
_entry.id   AF-A0A940ZUY8-F1
#
_cell.length_a   1.000
_cell.length_b   1.000
_cell.length_c   1.000
_cell.angle_alpha   90.00
_cell.angle_beta   90.00
_cell.angle_gamma   90.00
#
_symmetry.space_group_name_H-M   'P 1'
#
loop_
_entity.id
_entity.type
_entity.pdbx_description
1 polymer ?
#
loop_
_entity_poly.entity_id
_entity_poly.type
_entity_poly.pdbx_seq_one_letter_code
_entity_poly.pdbx_strand_id
1 'polypeptide(L)' 'EAAALYMNAARAGKKALCLLTISDHVFTGESLSAEDRQLTFRDMMEIALEIA' A
#
# COMPACT_ATOMS: atom_id res chain seq x y z
N GLU A 1 9.18 3.75 1.24
CA GLU A 1 8.98 3.82 -0.23
C GLU A 1 8.19 5.05 -0.66
N ALA A 2 7.00 5.30 -0.07
CA ALA A 2 6.09 6.38 -0.48
C ALA A 2 6.75 7.77 -0.62
N ALA A 3 7.62 8.16 0.31
CA ALA A 3 8.33 9.45 0.24
C ALA A 3 9.17 9.58 -1.05
N ALA A 4 9.95 8.56 -1.40
CA ALA A 4 10.77 8.57 -2.60
C ALA A 4 9.89 8.52 -3.87
N LEU A 5 8.82 7.72 -3.87
CA LEU A 5 7.84 7.68 -4.96
C LEU A 5 7.27 9.08 -5.24
N TYR A 6 6.83 9.79 -4.19
CA TYR A 6 6.24 11.11 -4.33
C TYR A 6 7.25 12.17 -4.74
N MET A 7 8.46 12.15 -4.18
CA MET A 7 9.53 13.07 -4.61
C MET A 7 9.89 12.89 -6.08
N ASN A 8 9.99 11.65 -6.56
CA ASN A 8 10.29 11.34 -7.96
C ASN A 8 9.14 11.76 -8.89
N ALA A 9 7.89 11.47 -8.52
CA ALA A 9 6.71 11.86 -9.29
C ALA A 9 6.61 13.39 -9.41
N ALA A 10 6.80 14.11 -8.31
CA ALA A 10 6.83 15.56 -8.30
C ALA A 10 7.93 16.12 -9.21
N ARG A 11 9.16 15.58 -9.13
CA ARG A 11 10.27 15.96 -9.99
C ARG A 11 9.98 15.71 -11.48
N ALA A 12 9.26 14.63 -11.80
CA ALA A 12 8.93 14.26 -13.17
C ALA A 12 7.64 14.93 -13.71
N GLY A 13 6.94 15.74 -12.90
CA GLY A 13 5.63 16.30 -13.26
C GLY A 13 4.55 15.23 -13.49
N LYS A 14 4.63 14.12 -12.76
CA LYS A 14 3.71 12.98 -12.85
C LYS A 14 2.86 12.86 -11.57
N LYS A 15 1.73 12.15 -11.68
CA LYS A 15 0.87 11.80 -10.54
C LYS A 15 1.32 10.45 -9.97
N ALA A 16 1.29 10.32 -8.65
CA ALA A 16 1.57 9.05 -7.97
C ALA A 16 0.74 8.96 -6.68
N LEU A 17 0.44 7.72 -6.28
CA LEU A 17 -0.30 7.38 -5.06
C LEU A 17 0.29 6.10 -4.46
N CYS A 18 0.39 6.04 -3.14
CA CYS A 18 0.74 4.83 -2.38
C CYS A 18 -0.46 4.42 -1.51
N LEU A 19 -0.98 3.22 -1.76
CA LEU A 19 -2.03 2.58 -0.97
C LEU A 19 -1.42 1.43 -0.18
N LEU A 20 -1.88 1.22 1.05
CA LEU A 20 -1.33 0.24 1.99
C LEU A 20 -2.47 -0.43 2.77
N THR A 21 -2.39 -1.74 2.94
CA THR A 21 -3.18 -2.51 3.91
C THR A 21 -2.32 -2.79 5.13
N ILE A 22 -2.85 -2.57 6.33
CA ILE A 22 -2.13 -2.83 7.58
C ILE A 22 -2.02 -4.34 7.80
N SER A 23 -0.80 -4.87 7.78
CA SER A 23 -0.51 -6.28 8.09
C SER A 23 -0.03 -6.52 9.52
N ASP A 24 0.53 -5.49 10.16
CA ASP A 24 1.23 -5.64 11.43
C ASP A 24 0.97 -4.40 12.31
N HIS A 25 0.82 -4.60 13.61
CA HIS A 25 0.62 -3.54 14.60
C HIS A 25 1.83 -3.43 15.53
N VAL A 26 2.62 -2.38 15.33
CA VAL A 26 3.96 -2.21 15.95
C VAL A 26 3.95 -2.19 17.49
N PHE A 27 2.88 -1.73 18.13
CA PHE A 27 2.84 -1.61 19.59
C PHE A 27 2.37 -2.88 20.30
N THR A 28 1.55 -3.70 19.64
CA THR A 28 1.00 -4.94 20.23
C THR A 28 1.77 -6.17 19.77
N GLY A 29 2.52 -6.07 18.68
CA GLY A 29 3.22 -7.20 18.05
C GLY A 29 2.29 -8.12 17.26
N GLU A 30 1.04 -7.73 17.05
CA GLU A 30 0.10 -8.48 16.21
C GLU A 30 0.53 -8.41 14.74
N SER A 31 0.47 -9.55 14.06
CA SER A 31 0.85 -9.69 12.66
C SER A 31 -0.05 -10.69 11.97
N LEU A 32 -0.48 -10.38 10.75
CA LEU A 32 -1.20 -11.32 9.91
C LEU A 32 -0.29 -12.47 9.45
N SER A 33 -0.88 -13.67 9.35
CA SER A 33 -0.24 -14.82 8.71
C SER A 33 -0.01 -14.60 7.21
N ALA A 34 0.81 -15.44 6.58
CA ALA A 34 1.04 -15.34 5.13
C ALA A 34 -0.26 -15.60 4.32
N GLU A 35 -1.11 -16.52 4.79
CA GLU A 35 -2.41 -16.82 4.17
C GLU A 35 -3.37 -15.64 4.30
N ASP A 36 -3.48 -15.04 5.49
CA ASP A 36 -4.36 -13.89 5.70
C ASP A 36 -3.95 -12.69 4.84
N ARG A 37 -2.64 -12.43 4.70
CA ARG A 37 -2.13 -11.36 3.82
C ARG A 37 -2.53 -11.60 2.36
N GLN A 38 -2.46 -12.84 1.88
CA GLN A 38 -2.85 -13.18 0.52
C GLN A 38 -4.36 -12.98 0.28
N LEU A 39 -5.19 -13.34 1.25
CA LEU A 39 -6.65 -13.33 1.08
C LEU A 39 -7.28 -11.95 1.31
N THR A 40 -6.71 -11.12 2.17
CA THR A 40 -7.34 -9.87 2.64
C THR A 40 -6.91 -8.62 1.88
N PHE A 41 -5.85 -8.68 1.06
CA PHE A 41 -5.30 -7.49 0.40
C PHE A 41 -6.01 -7.15 -0.92
N ARG A 42 -6.95 -7.98 -1.35
CA ARG A 42 -7.65 -7.86 -2.64
C ARG A 42 -8.39 -6.53 -2.81
N ASP A 43 -9.08 -6.06 -1.77
CA ASP A 43 -9.87 -4.83 -1.85
C ASP A 43 -8.98 -3.60 -2.15
N MET A 44 -7.77 -3.55 -1.56
CA MET A 44 -6.78 -2.51 -1.87
C MET A 44 -6.38 -2.55 -3.35
N MET A 45 -6.21 -3.75 -3.93
CA MET A 45 -5.87 -3.91 -5.34
C MET A 45 -7.02 -3.50 -6.26
N GLU A 46 -8.25 -3.88 -5.93
CA GLU A 46 -9.45 -3.48 -6.68
C GLU A 46 -9.59 -1.95 -6.71
N ILE A 47 -9.46 -1.28 -5.56
CA ILE A 47 -9.46 0.19 -5.48
C ILE A 47 -8.31 0.81 -6.28
N ALA A 48 -7.11 0.23 -6.21
CA ALA A 48 -5.96 0.73 -6.97
C ALA A 48 -6.19 0.65 -8.49
N LEU A 49 -6.85 -0.40 -8.97
CA LEU A 49 -7.21 -0.60 -10.37
C LEU A 49 -8.30 0.38 -10.85
N GLU A 50 -9.26 0.72 -9.99
CA GLU A 50 -10.32 1.69 -10.33
C GLU A 50 -9.81 3.14 -10.45
N ILE A 51 -8.73 3.47 -9.74
CA ILE A 51 -8.14 4.82 -9.73
C ILE A 51 -7.07 5.00 -10.83
N ALA A 52 -6.56 3.90 -11.39
CA ALA A 52 -5.52 3.88 -12.43
C ALA A 52 -6.04 4.33 -13.80
#